data_AF-A0A355EWF7-F1
#
_entry.id   AF-A0A355EWF7-F1
#
_cell.length_a   1.000
_cell.length_b   1.000
_cell.length_c   1.000
_cell.angle_alpha   90.00
_cell.angle_beta   90.00
_cell.angle_gamma   90.00
#
_symmetry.space_group_name_H-M   'P 1'
#
loop_
_entity.id
_entity.type
_entity.pdbx_description
1 polymer ?
#
loop_
_entity_poly.entity_id
_entity_poly.type
_entity_poly.pdbx_seq_one_letter_code
_entity_poly.pdbx_strand_id
1 'polypeptide(L)'
;ILIDEARTPLIISGPSEESVDKYYMIDRIIPKLVKGEEIDEGDGKKSTTGDFLVDEKGHSASLTDDGVEKVERLLGIKNLYDPENMEILHGVNQGLRAHALYQRDVDYLIKDGKVVIVDEFTGRMMPGRRWSDG
;
A
#
# COMPACT_ATOMS: atom_id res chain seq x y z
N ILE A 1 37.42 -1.25 -28.32
CA ILE A 1 37.06 -1.73 -26.96
C ILE A 1 35.60 -1.31 -26.75
N LEU A 2 34.68 -2.27 -26.91
CA LEU A 2 33.23 -2.10 -26.75
C LEU A 2 32.94 -2.32 -25.27
N ILE A 3 32.71 -1.25 -24.52
CA ILE A 3 32.45 -1.30 -23.08
C ILE A 3 30.94 -1.20 -22.88
N ASP A 4 30.35 -2.29 -22.40
CA ASP A 4 28.97 -2.37 -21.91
C ASP A 4 28.97 -1.83 -20.47
N GLU A 5 28.70 -0.52 -20.30
CA GLU A 5 28.67 0.14 -18.98
C GLU A 5 27.29 0.77 -18.66
N ALA A 6 26.21 0.25 -19.24
CA ALA A 6 24.85 0.78 -19.03
C ALA A 6 23.98 -0.05 -18.06
N ARG A 7 24.58 -0.72 -17.06
CA ARG A 7 23.84 -1.56 -16.10
C ARG A 7 24.05 -1.27 -14.62
N THR A 8 24.79 -0.21 -14.29
CA THR A 8 24.87 0.26 -12.90
C THR A 8 23.93 1.45 -12.77
N PRO A 9 22.69 1.27 -12.26
CA PRO A 9 21.84 2.42 -11.96
C PRO A 9 22.57 3.32 -10.95
N LEU A 10 22.65 4.61 -11.24
CA LEU A 10 23.21 5.60 -10.35
C LEU A 10 22.36 5.61 -9.06
N ILE A 11 22.90 5.09 -7.96
CA ILE A 11 22.18 5.04 -6.69
C ILE A 11 22.13 6.46 -6.11
N ILE A 12 21.04 7.17 -6.38
CA ILE A 12 20.73 8.43 -5.70
C ILE A 12 20.11 8.05 -4.35
N SER A 13 20.97 7.81 -3.35
CA SER A 13 20.55 7.69 -1.95
C SER A 13 20.31 9.09 -1.39
N GLY A 14 19.25 9.76 -1.84
CA GLY A 14 18.75 10.94 -1.14
C GLY A 14 18.14 10.49 0.19
N PRO A 15 18.30 11.24 1.29
CA PRO A 15 17.51 10.98 2.48
C PRO A 15 16.04 11.14 2.10
N SER A 16 15.27 10.05 2.16
CA SER A 16 13.81 10.10 2.12
C SER A 16 13.32 10.69 3.45
N GLU A 17 13.54 11.99 3.66
CA GLU A 17 12.81 12.79 4.65
C GLU A 17 11.39 13.04 4.14
N GLU A 18 10.70 12.00 3.68
CA GLU A 18 9.25 12.06 3.67
C GLU A 18 8.82 12.21 5.12
N SER A 19 8.04 13.26 5.41
CA SER A 19 7.56 13.57 6.75
C SER A 19 6.85 12.34 7.32
N VAL A 20 7.50 11.63 8.25
CA VAL A 20 7.00 10.37 8.82
C VAL A 20 5.56 10.52 9.36
N ASP A 21 5.18 11.75 9.73
CA ASP A 21 3.84 12.15 10.13
C ASP A 21 2.73 11.76 9.13
N LYS A 22 2.96 11.85 7.81
CA LYS A 22 1.93 11.47 6.82
C LYS A 22 1.58 9.99 6.91
N TYR A 23 2.55 9.11 7.12
CA TYR A 23 2.29 7.68 7.29
C TYR A 23 1.47 7.39 8.56
N TYR A 24 1.76 8.07 9.68
CA TYR A 24 0.96 7.93 10.91
C TYR A 24 -0.47 8.45 10.75
N MET A 25 -0.68 9.52 9.98
CA MET A 25 -2.02 10.01 9.68
C MET A 25 -2.81 9.00 8.84
N ILE A 26 -2.16 8.44 7.82
CA ILE A 26 -2.75 7.43 6.94
C ILE A 26 -3.09 6.15 7.72
N ASP A 27 -2.16 5.65 8.53
CA ASP A 27 -2.36 4.45 9.36
C ASP A 27 -3.58 4.57 10.30
N ARG A 28 -3.93 5.78 10.75
CA ARG A 28 -5.11 6.02 11.60
C ARG A 28 -6.44 5.97 10.84
N ILE A 29 -6.43 6.17 9.53
CA ILE A 29 -7.66 6.20 8.72
C ILE A 29 -7.94 4.87 8.04
N ILE A 30 -6.90 4.11 7.64
CA ILE A 30 -7.06 2.86 6.90
C ILE A 30 -7.94 1.83 7.66
N PRO A 31 -7.78 1.61 8.98
CA PRO A 31 -8.64 0.68 9.73
C PRO A 31 -10.12 1.06 9.79
N LYS A 32 -10.46 2.30 9.43
CA LYS A 32 -11.86 2.77 9.36
C LYS A 32 -12.53 2.42 8.04
N LEU A 33 -11.75 2.01 7.05
CA LEU A 33 -12.25 1.56 5.76
C LEU A 33 -12.76 0.12 5.89
N VAL A 34 -13.83 -0.20 5.16
CA VAL A 34 -14.48 -1.49 5.17
C VAL A 34 -14.17 -2.20 3.86
N LYS A 35 -13.61 -3.41 3.96
CA LYS A 35 -13.43 -4.29 2.81
C LYS A 35 -14.80 -4.61 2.23
N GLY A 36 -14.97 -4.44 0.93
CA GLY A 36 -16.14 -4.94 0.25
C GLY A 36 -15.78 -5.80 -0.95
N GLU A 37 -16.77 -6.03 -1.80
CA GLU A 37 -16.74 -7.05 -2.84
C GLU A 37 -17.26 -6.47 -4.15
N GLU A 38 -16.68 -6.93 -5.27
CA GLU A 38 -17.20 -6.67 -6.61
C GLU A 38 -18.36 -7.64 -6.87
N ILE A 39 -19.55 -7.09 -7.08
CA ILE A 39 -20.78 -7.84 -7.39
C ILE A 39 -21.04 -7.69 -8.89
N ASP A 40 -21.10 -8.82 -9.59
CA ASP A 40 -21.58 -8.87 -10.96
C ASP A 40 -23.11 -8.96 -10.95
N GLU A 41 -23.78 -7.87 -11.31
CA GLU A 41 -25.25 -7.81 -11.29
C GLU A 41 -25.89 -8.43 -12.54
N GLY A 42 -25.10 -9.06 -13.42
CA GLY A 42 -25.54 -9.44 -14.77
C GLY A 42 -25.66 -8.22 -15.70
N ASP A 43 -25.76 -8.47 -17.01
CA ASP A 43 -25.81 -7.41 -18.05
C ASP A 43 -24.57 -6.49 -18.11
N GLY A 44 -23.40 -6.97 -17.67
CA GLY A 44 -22.13 -6.24 -17.75
C GLY A 44 -22.02 -5.07 -16.77
N LYS A 45 -22.94 -4.95 -15.81
CA LYS A 45 -22.85 -4.01 -14.70
C LYS A 45 -22.14 -4.66 -13.52
N LYS A 46 -21.02 -4.04 -13.14
CA LYS A 46 -20.28 -4.36 -11.93
C LYS A 46 -20.56 -3.27 -10.91
N SER A 47 -21.10 -3.67 -9.77
CA SER A 47 -21.29 -2.80 -8.62
C SER A 47 -20.27 -3.18 -7.56
N THR A 48 -19.61 -2.19 -6.98
CA THR A 48 -18.68 -2.42 -5.88
C THR A 48 -19.39 -2.12 -4.57
N THR A 49 -19.10 -2.92 -3.54
CA THR A 49 -19.54 -2.64 -2.18
C THR A 49 -18.34 -2.26 -1.33
N GLY A 50 -18.60 -1.53 -0.24
CA GLY A 50 -17.57 -1.13 0.72
C GLY A 50 -16.62 -0.04 0.20
N ASP A 51 -15.56 0.20 0.96
CA ASP A 51 -14.60 1.28 0.72
C ASP A 51 -13.38 0.81 -0.09
N PHE A 52 -13.10 -0.50 -0.12
CA PHE A 52 -11.98 -1.02 -0.89
C PHE A 52 -12.16 -2.48 -1.27
N LEU A 53 -11.48 -2.86 -2.34
CA LEU A 53 -11.39 -4.22 -2.85
C LEU A 53 -9.98 -4.76 -2.64
N VAL A 54 -9.90 -6.08 -2.41
CA VAL A 54 -8.64 -6.79 -2.25
C VAL A 54 -8.61 -7.93 -3.26
N ASP A 55 -7.59 -7.94 -4.10
CA ASP A 55 -7.26 -9.06 -4.98
C ASP A 55 -6.12 -9.86 -4.36
N GLU A 56 -6.47 -10.98 -3.73
CA GLU A 56 -5.50 -11.89 -3.12
C GLU A 56 -4.63 -12.60 -4.18
N LYS A 57 -5.13 -12.78 -5.40
CA LYS A 57 -4.37 -13.43 -6.49
C LYS A 57 -3.34 -12.47 -7.09
N GLY A 58 -3.74 -11.23 -7.31
CA GLY A 58 -2.85 -10.15 -7.75
C GLY A 58 -2.01 -9.53 -6.63
N HIS A 59 -2.26 -9.93 -5.38
CA HIS A 59 -1.66 -9.34 -4.18
C HIS A 59 -1.75 -7.80 -4.19
N SER A 60 -2.93 -7.29 -4.55
CA SER A 60 -3.20 -5.86 -4.69
C SER A 60 -4.46 -5.45 -3.93
N ALA A 61 -4.51 -4.19 -3.49
CA ALA A 61 -5.68 -3.59 -2.87
C ALA A 61 -5.97 -2.27 -3.59
N SER A 62 -7.24 -1.96 -3.79
CA SER A 62 -7.67 -0.76 -4.52
C SER A 62 -8.91 -0.17 -3.89
N LEU A 63 -8.96 1.17 -3.81
CA LEU A 63 -10.12 1.89 -3.29
C LEU A 63 -11.28 1.81 -4.29
N THR A 64 -12.50 1.75 -3.76
CA THR A 64 -13.73 1.99 -4.52
C THR A 64 -14.00 3.50 -4.56
N ASP A 65 -14.95 3.94 -5.40
CA ASP A 65 -15.37 5.36 -5.43
C ASP A 65 -15.86 5.83 -4.05
N ASP A 66 -16.64 5.01 -3.35
CA ASP A 66 -17.10 5.26 -1.97
C ASP A 66 -15.92 5.39 -0.99
N GLY A 67 -14.90 4.54 -1.17
CA GLY A 67 -13.68 4.59 -0.38
C GLY A 67 -12.86 5.85 -0.58
N VAL A 68 -12.74 6.31 -1.82
CA VAL A 68 -12.09 7.59 -2.15
C VAL A 68 -12.80 8.72 -1.42
N GLU A 69 -14.11 8.84 -1.54
CA GLU A 69 -14.89 9.88 -0.85
C GLU A 69 -14.69 9.82 0.68
N LYS A 70 -14.66 8.61 1.25
CA LYS A 70 -14.46 8.43 2.69
C LYS A 70 -13.06 8.82 3.12
N VAL A 71 -12.03 8.46 2.37
CA VAL A 71 -10.64 8.87 2.62
C VAL A 71 -10.51 10.39 2.53
N GLU A 72 -11.10 11.02 1.51
CA GLU A 72 -11.12 12.47 1.35
C GLU A 72 -11.73 13.17 2.56
N ARG A 73 -12.89 12.69 3.03
CA ARG A 73 -13.57 13.20 4.24
C ARG A 73 -12.74 13.00 5.50
N LEU A 74 -12.07 11.86 5.65
CA LEU A 74 -11.24 11.55 6.82
C LEU A 74 -9.95 12.38 6.87
N LEU A 75 -9.37 12.69 5.71
CA LEU A 75 -8.18 13.53 5.59
C LEU A 75 -8.51 15.03 5.49
N GLY A 76 -9.77 15.38 5.25
CA GLY A 76 -10.21 16.77 5.06
C GLY A 76 -9.73 17.38 3.74
N ILE A 77 -9.46 16.56 2.73
CA ILE A 77 -9.03 16.99 1.40
C ILE A 77 -10.21 16.99 0.43
N LYS A 78 -10.13 17.82 -0.62
CA LYS A 78 -11.22 17.93 -1.62
C LYS A 78 -11.18 16.86 -2.70
N ASN A 79 -9.98 16.47 -3.12
CA ASN A 79 -9.77 15.50 -4.19
C ASN A 79 -8.45 14.76 -3.95
N LEU A 80 -8.53 13.45 -3.71
CA LEU A 80 -7.37 12.60 -3.46
C LEU A 80 -6.46 12.48 -4.70
N TYR A 81 -7.02 12.65 -5.90
CA TYR A 81 -6.29 12.54 -7.17
C TYR A 81 -5.66 13.85 -7.65
N ASP A 82 -5.78 14.94 -6.88
CA ASP A 82 -5.09 16.18 -7.23
C ASP A 82 -3.57 15.98 -7.23
N PRO A 83 -2.82 16.64 -8.14
CA PRO A 83 -1.36 16.53 -8.19
C PRO A 83 -0.65 16.86 -6.87
N GLU A 84 -1.24 17.75 -6.08
CA GLU A 84 -0.75 18.15 -4.75
C GLU A 84 -0.88 17.02 -3.72
N ASN A 85 -1.79 16.06 -3.93
CA ASN A 85 -2.07 14.94 -3.04
C ASN A 85 -1.46 13.62 -3.55
N MET A 86 -0.65 13.61 -4.60
CA MET A 86 -0.08 12.36 -5.15
C MET A 86 0.70 11.54 -4.11
N GLU A 87 1.47 12.21 -3.23
CA GLU A 87 2.18 11.52 -2.15
C GLU A 87 1.21 10.90 -1.13
N ILE A 88 0.11 11.58 -0.82
CA ILE A 88 -0.93 11.09 0.08
C ILE A 88 -1.63 9.90 -0.56
N LEU A 89 -2.03 10.01 -1.83
CA LEU A 89 -2.63 8.92 -2.59
C LEU A 89 -1.72 7.69 -2.61
N HIS A 90 -0.42 7.88 -2.87
CA HIS A 90 0.55 6.80 -2.83
C HIS A 90 0.62 6.17 -1.43
N GLY A 91 0.76 6.98 -0.37
CA GLY A 91 0.78 6.50 1.01
C GLY A 91 -0.51 5.77 1.41
N VAL A 92 -1.68 6.24 0.97
CA VAL A 92 -2.98 5.59 1.21
C VAL A 92 -3.03 4.23 0.54
N ASN A 93 -2.58 4.12 -0.71
CA ASN A 93 -2.51 2.84 -1.41
C ASN A 93 -1.55 1.86 -0.70
N GLN A 94 -0.37 2.32 -0.25
CA GLN A 94 0.56 1.47 0.50
C GLN A 94 0.00 1.08 1.87
N GLY A 95 -0.61 2.01 2.60
CA GLY A 95 -1.26 1.74 3.87
C GLY A 95 -2.40 0.75 3.74
N LEU A 96 -3.23 0.90 2.69
CA LEU A 96 -4.30 -0.03 2.38
C LEU A 96 -3.75 -1.43 2.11
N ARG A 97 -2.72 -1.54 1.27
CA ARG A 97 -2.05 -2.81 0.97
C ARG A 97 -1.44 -3.42 2.24
N ALA A 98 -0.77 -2.62 3.07
CA ALA A 98 -0.18 -3.04 4.34
C ALA A 98 -1.21 -3.67 5.28
N HIS A 99 -2.36 -3.01 5.47
CA HIS A 99 -3.42 -3.50 6.36
C HIS A 99 -4.23 -4.66 5.78
N ALA A 100 -4.43 -4.68 4.47
CA ALA A 100 -5.30 -5.66 3.82
C ALA A 100 -4.59 -6.98 3.47
N LEU A 101 -3.30 -6.93 3.15
CA LEU A 101 -2.57 -8.07 2.58
C LEU A 101 -1.40 -8.56 3.43
N TYR A 102 -0.90 -7.76 4.37
CA TYR A 102 0.23 -8.17 5.20
C TYR A 102 -0.21 -8.39 6.65
N GLN A 103 -0.15 -9.64 7.08
CA GLN A 103 -0.53 -10.06 8.41
C GLN A 103 0.69 -10.26 9.31
N ARG A 104 0.61 -9.69 10.51
CA ARG A 104 1.58 -9.92 11.56
C ARG A 104 1.59 -11.40 11.96
N ASP A 105 2.78 -11.92 12.20
CA ASP A 105 3.08 -13.32 12.54
C ASP A 105 2.84 -14.33 11.40
N VAL A 106 2.52 -13.84 10.18
CA VAL A 106 2.46 -14.63 8.94
C VAL A 106 3.47 -14.10 7.94
N ASP A 107 3.29 -12.85 7.50
CA ASP A 107 4.13 -12.22 6.47
C ASP A 107 5.31 -11.46 7.07
N TYR A 108 5.17 -11.00 8.32
CA TYR A 108 6.24 -10.34 9.05
C TYR A 108 6.11 -10.50 10.55
N LEU A 109 7.22 -10.27 11.24
CA LEU A 109 7.31 -10.29 12.68
C LEU A 109 8.08 -9.08 13.19
N ILE A 110 7.71 -8.63 14.38
CA ILE A 110 8.39 -7.52 15.06
C ILE A 110 9.41 -8.11 16.02
N LYS A 111 10.69 -7.90 15.71
CA LYS A 111 11.81 -8.37 16.54
C LYS A 111 12.72 -7.20 16.87
N ASP A 112 13.00 -6.99 18.15
CA ASP A 112 13.82 -5.88 18.65
C ASP A 112 13.34 -4.50 18.16
N GLY A 113 12.01 -4.34 18.05
CA GLY A 113 11.37 -3.11 17.54
C GLY A 113 11.49 -2.90 16.02
N LYS A 114 11.99 -3.89 15.27
CA LYS A 114 12.14 -3.85 13.82
C LYS A 114 11.22 -4.85 13.15
N VAL A 115 10.71 -4.48 11.98
CA VAL A 115 9.95 -5.38 11.10
C VAL A 115 10.93 -6.32 10.39
N VAL A 116 10.67 -7.62 10.47
CA VAL A 116 11.41 -8.67 9.78
C VAL A 116 10.43 -9.44 8.91
N ILE A 117 10.66 -9.44 7.60
CA ILE A 117 9.82 -10.16 6.64
C ILE A 117 10.02 -11.66 6.80
N VAL A 118 8.93 -12.42 6.71
CA VAL A 118 8.91 -13.87 6.68
C VAL A 118 8.68 -14.31 5.23
N ASP A 119 9.48 -15.27 4.77
CA ASP A 119 9.31 -15.86 3.44
C ASP A 119 8.11 -16.81 3.43
N GLU A 120 7.12 -16.55 2.57
CA GLU A 120 5.87 -17.33 2.49
C GLU A 120 6.11 -18.82 2.15
N PHE A 121 7.14 -19.12 1.35
CA PHE A 121 7.41 -20.49 0.89
C PHE A 121 8.18 -21.32 1.91
N THR A 122 9.13 -20.70 2.63
CA THR A 122 10.08 -21.40 3.50
C THR A 122 9.89 -21.11 4.98
N GLY A 123 9.09 -20.11 5.35
CA GLY A 123 8.90 -19.64 6.72
C GLY A 123 10.16 -19.00 7.33
N ARG A 124 11.18 -18.73 6.52
CA ARG A 124 12.45 -18.19 7.01
C ARG A 124 12.35 -16.67 7.20
N MET A 125 12.93 -16.19 8.28
CA MET A 125 13.15 -14.76 8.51
C MET A 125 14.15 -14.22 7.50
N MET A 126 13.80 -13.09 6.87
CA MET A 126 14.66 -12.36 5.93
C MET A 126 15.10 -11.01 6.54
N PRO A 127 16.04 -11.02 7.51
CA PRO A 127 16.52 -9.79 8.13
C PRO A 127 17.22 -8.91 7.09
N GLY A 128 16.95 -7.60 7.14
CA GLY A 128 17.55 -6.61 6.23
C GLY A 128 16.85 -6.46 4.88
N ARG A 129 15.87 -7.31 4.56
CA ARG A 129 15.00 -7.13 3.39
C ARG A 129 13.87 -6.16 3.72
N ARG A 130 13.47 -5.36 2.72
CA ARG A 130 12.33 -4.45 2.76
C ARG A 130 11.45 -4.73 1.55
N TRP A 131 10.15 -4.46 1.65
CA TRP A 131 9.30 -4.41 0.47
C TRP A 131 9.66 -3.19 -0.37
N SER A 132 9.51 -3.33 -1.68
CA SER A 132 9.67 -2.20 -2.60
C SER A 132 8.42 -1.32 -2.55
N ASP A 133 8.57 -0.03 -2.91
CA ASP A 133 7.47 0.93 -3.04
C ASP A 133 6.90 1.48 -1.71
N GLY A 134 7.68 1.38 -0.62
CA GLY A 134 7.35 1.90 0.72
C GLY A 134 7.77 0.95 1.83
#